data_AF-A0A973MVB0-F1
#
_entry.id   AF-A0A973MVB0-F1
#
_cell.length_a   1.000
_cell.length_b   1.000
_cell.length_c   1.000
_cell.angle_alpha   90.00
_cell.angle_beta   90.00
_cell.angle_gamma   90.00
#
_symmetry.space_group_name_H-M   'P 1'
#
loop_
_entity.id
_entity.type
_entity.pdbx_description
1 polymer ?
#
loop_
_entity_poly.entity_id
_entity_poly.type
_entity_poly.pdbx_seq_one_letter_code
_entity_poly.pdbx_strand_id
1 'polypeptide(L)'
;MMPEGINCPNCGAPVSSADAFCSECGHRQGEPGPGDAAVASPGHGPAPPRPGSPPPPPPPPADRPPAFGAPSPHLGPRPTPAKGFFAGLFDFGFTTFVTPKVIKFAYVVITILIGVSWIVFVVSGFHDSRGLGILALVFGPLVALLWLIVYRITFELVMVIFRIGSDAHAIRERSDLE
;
A
#
# COMPACT_ATOMS: atom_id res chain seq x y z
N MET A 1 -26.75 -15.08 -15.76
CA MET A 1 -27.03 -14.91 -14.31
C MET A 1 -26.19 -13.73 -13.81
N MET A 2 -26.79 -12.78 -13.09
CA MET A 2 -26.04 -11.68 -12.46
C MET A 2 -25.52 -12.19 -11.11
N PRO A 3 -24.23 -11.98 -10.75
CA PRO A 3 -23.72 -12.42 -9.45
C PRO A 3 -24.45 -11.66 -8.33
N GLU A 4 -24.95 -12.40 -7.33
CA GLU A 4 -25.48 -11.81 -6.10
C GLU A 4 -24.36 -11.02 -5.41
N GLY A 5 -24.58 -9.72 -5.20
CA GLY A 5 -23.64 -8.85 -4.51
C GLY A 5 -23.62 -9.17 -3.01
N ILE A 6 -22.43 -9.42 -2.47
CA ILE A 6 -22.21 -9.65 -1.04
C ILE A 6 -21.42 -8.46 -0.49
N ASN A 7 -21.67 -8.06 0.77
CA ASN A 7 -20.88 -7.01 1.40
C ASN A 7 -19.61 -7.59 2.01
N CYS A 8 -18.49 -6.90 1.80
CA CYS A 8 -17.21 -7.30 2.37
C CYS A 8 -17.30 -7.33 3.91
N PRO A 9 -16.95 -8.44 4.58
CA PRO A 9 -17.06 -8.56 6.04
C PRO A 9 -16.06 -7.66 6.80
N ASN A 10 -15.05 -7.14 6.10
CA ASN A 10 -14.02 -6.30 6.69
C ASN A 10 -14.33 -4.80 6.64
N CYS A 11 -14.84 -4.28 5.52
CA CYS A 11 -15.10 -2.85 5.35
C CYS A 11 -16.55 -2.48 4.98
N GLY A 12 -17.40 -3.45 4.68
CA GLY A 12 -18.80 -3.23 4.30
C GLY A 12 -19.02 -2.75 2.87
N ALA A 13 -17.98 -2.61 2.04
CA ALA A 13 -18.13 -2.26 0.63
C ALA A 13 -18.81 -3.41 -0.16
N PRO A 14 -19.67 -3.10 -1.16
CA PRO A 14 -20.27 -4.11 -2.01
C PRO A 14 -19.20 -4.77 -2.90
N VAL A 15 -19.12 -6.10 -2.88
CA VAL A 15 -18.18 -6.90 -3.68
C VAL A 15 -18.93 -8.01 -4.43
N SER A 16 -18.39 -8.44 -5.57
CA SER A 16 -18.92 -9.60 -6.26
C SER A 16 -18.48 -10.87 -5.55
N SER A 17 -19.36 -11.86 -5.45
CA SER A 17 -19.01 -13.18 -4.90
C SER A 17 -17.95 -13.93 -5.72
N ALA A 18 -17.66 -13.47 -6.94
CA ALA A 18 -16.62 -14.01 -7.81
C ALA A 18 -15.26 -13.34 -7.66
N ASP A 19 -15.18 -12.21 -6.94
CA ASP A 19 -13.92 -11.48 -6.76
C ASP A 19 -13.07 -12.17 -5.70
N ALA A 20 -11.82 -12.51 -6.00
CA ALA A 20 -10.91 -13.10 -5.02
C ALA A 20 -10.51 -12.10 -3.90
N PHE A 21 -10.67 -10.79 -4.13
CA PHE A 21 -10.28 -9.73 -3.19
C PHE A 21 -11.21 -8.51 -3.29
N CYS A 22 -11.43 -7.83 -2.16
CA CYS A 22 -12.13 -6.55 -2.12
C CYS A 22 -11.22 -5.40 -2.61
N SER A 23 -11.66 -4.62 -3.60
CA SER A 23 -10.90 -3.48 -4.15
C SER A 23 -10.72 -2.30 -3.20
N GLU A 24 -11.61 -2.14 -2.23
CA GLU A 24 -11.59 -1.00 -1.29
C GLU A 24 -10.63 -1.21 -0.12
N CYS A 25 -10.58 -2.43 0.44
CA CYS A 25 -9.80 -2.73 1.65
C CYS A 25 -8.77 -3.84 1.49
N GLY A 26 -8.74 -4.53 0.35
CA GLY A 26 -7.79 -5.63 0.09
C GLY A 26 -8.11 -6.95 0.80
N HIS A 27 -9.24 -7.07 1.49
CA HIS A 27 -9.61 -8.31 2.17
C HIS A 27 -9.91 -9.43 1.16
N ARG A 28 -9.21 -10.56 1.28
CA ARG A 28 -9.39 -11.75 0.43
C ARG A 28 -10.79 -12.33 0.69
N GLN A 29 -11.59 -12.43 -0.36
CA GLN A 29 -12.84 -13.17 -0.33
C GLN A 29 -12.51 -14.63 -0.67
N GLY A 30 -13.16 -15.60 -0.02
CA GLY A 30 -12.81 -17.02 -0.14
C GLY A 30 -12.73 -17.53 -1.58
N GLU A 31 -11.89 -18.55 -1.80
CA GLU A 31 -11.52 -19.04 -3.14
C GLU A 31 -12.71 -19.41 -4.03
N PRO A 32 -12.75 -18.98 -5.32
CA PRO A 32 -13.68 -19.51 -6.29
C PRO A 32 -13.37 -21.00 -6.49
N GLY A 33 -14.34 -21.85 -6.15
CA GLY A 33 -14.23 -23.30 -6.26
C GLY A 33 -13.90 -23.73 -7.70
N PRO A 34 -12.93 -24.64 -7.91
CA PRO A 34 -12.68 -25.21 -9.23
C PRO A 34 -13.83 -26.14 -9.60
N GLY A 35 -14.73 -25.66 -10.46
CA GLY A 35 -15.52 -26.52 -11.33
C GLY A 35 -14.64 -27.02 -12.47
N ASP A 36 -14.68 -28.33 -12.70
CA ASP A 36 -14.26 -29.04 -13.91
C ASP A 36 -12.76 -29.31 -14.11
N ALA A 37 -12.21 -30.25 -13.31
CA ALA A 37 -11.30 -31.28 -13.82
C ALA A 37 -11.07 -32.36 -12.74
N ALA A 38 -12.04 -33.24 -12.56
CA ALA A 38 -11.81 -34.52 -11.92
C ALA A 38 -10.92 -35.39 -12.83
N VAL A 39 -9.71 -35.76 -12.37
CA VAL A 39 -9.03 -36.96 -12.84
C VAL A 39 -8.70 -37.82 -11.63
N ALA A 40 -9.26 -39.03 -11.68
CA ALA A 40 -9.43 -39.98 -10.60
C ALA A 40 -8.14 -40.62 -10.11
N SER A 41 -8.10 -40.96 -8.82
CA SER A 41 -7.23 -41.99 -8.26
C SER A 41 -8.10 -43.07 -7.61
N PRO A 42 -7.80 -44.38 -7.77
CA PRO A 42 -8.76 -45.46 -7.52
C PRO A 42 -8.78 -45.87 -6.04
N GLY A 43 -9.82 -45.43 -5.33
CA GLY A 43 -10.12 -45.86 -3.96
C GLY A 43 -11.22 -46.92 -3.93
N HIS A 44 -10.97 -48.01 -3.23
CA HIS A 44 -11.80 -49.22 -3.19
C HIS A 44 -13.19 -48.94 -2.60
N GLY A 45 -14.24 -49.28 -3.33
CA GLY A 45 -15.63 -49.17 -2.85
C GLY A 45 -15.94 -50.23 -1.79
N PRO A 46 -16.72 -49.91 -0.74
CA PRO A 46 -17.14 -50.87 0.25
C PRO A 46 -18.18 -51.85 -0.32
N ALA A 47 -18.05 -53.13 0.07
CA ALA A 47 -18.92 -54.23 -0.32
C ALA A 47 -20.38 -54.06 0.15
N PRO A 48 -21.38 -54.65 -0.54
CA PRO A 48 -22.79 -54.53 -0.17
C PRO A 48 -23.11 -55.24 1.16
N PRO A 49 -24.05 -54.70 1.96
CA PRO A 49 -24.40 -55.23 3.28
C PRO A 49 -25.24 -56.51 3.21
N ARG A 50 -24.95 -57.47 4.10
CA ARG A 50 -25.76 -58.69 4.31
C ARG A 50 -27.03 -58.37 5.12
N PRO A 51 -28.20 -58.94 4.79
CA PRO A 51 -29.41 -58.81 5.61
C PRO A 51 -29.26 -59.57 6.94
N GLY A 52 -29.50 -58.92 8.07
CA GLY A 52 -29.73 -59.61 9.36
C GLY A 52 -28.93 -59.17 10.59
N SER A 53 -28.24 -58.02 10.61
CA SER A 53 -27.56 -57.55 11.82
C SER A 53 -28.48 -56.74 12.75
N PRO A 54 -28.44 -56.97 14.08
CA PRO A 54 -29.21 -56.20 15.07
C PRO A 54 -28.73 -54.74 15.19
N PRO A 55 -29.59 -53.80 15.65
CA PRO A 55 -29.25 -52.38 15.69
C PRO A 55 -28.12 -52.07 16.69
N PRO A 56 -27.25 -51.10 16.39
CA PRO A 56 -26.13 -50.74 17.26
C PRO A 56 -26.58 -50.02 18.55
N PRO A 57 -25.82 -50.15 19.65
CA PRO A 57 -26.12 -49.49 20.92
C PRO A 57 -25.92 -47.96 20.85
N PRO A 58 -26.58 -47.19 21.74
CA PRO A 58 -26.48 -45.73 21.76
C PRO A 58 -25.06 -45.25 22.12
N PRO A 59 -24.63 -44.09 21.58
CA PRO A 59 -23.29 -43.55 21.84
C PRO A 59 -23.14 -43.04 23.29
N PRO A 60 -21.92 -43.10 23.86
CA PRO A 60 -21.64 -42.60 25.20
C PRO A 60 -21.70 -41.05 25.26
N PRO A 61 -21.89 -40.46 26.47
CA PRO A 61 -21.93 -39.01 26.65
C PRO A 61 -20.61 -38.37 26.21
N ALA A 62 -20.69 -37.32 25.39
CA ALA A 62 -19.54 -36.60 24.91
C ALA A 62 -18.91 -35.76 26.04
N ASP A 63 -17.69 -36.13 26.44
CA ASP A 63 -16.82 -35.28 27.26
C ASP A 63 -16.52 -33.98 26.49
N ARG A 64 -16.98 -32.84 27.01
CA ARG A 64 -16.68 -31.52 26.43
C ARG A 64 -15.20 -31.18 26.71
N PRO A 65 -14.38 -30.88 25.69
CA PRO A 65 -13.03 -30.36 25.93
C PRO A 65 -13.09 -28.96 26.56
N PRO A 66 -12.06 -28.56 27.34
CA PRO A 66 -12.01 -27.26 28.00
C PRO A 66 -11.99 -26.13 26.96
N ALA A 67 -12.87 -25.14 27.16
CA ALA A 67 -12.98 -23.95 26.32
C ALA A 67 -11.76 -23.03 26.49
N PHE A 68 -10.66 -23.37 25.82
CA PHE A 68 -9.58 -22.43 25.53
C PHE A 68 -10.00 -21.56 24.34
N GLY A 69 -10.51 -20.36 24.62
CA GLY A 69 -10.83 -19.38 23.58
C GLY A 69 -12.03 -18.51 23.91
N ALA A 70 -12.03 -17.85 25.06
CA ALA A 70 -12.81 -16.63 25.17
C ALA A 70 -12.14 -15.57 24.26
N PRO A 71 -12.87 -14.89 23.36
CA PRO A 71 -12.29 -13.82 22.57
C PRO A 71 -11.87 -12.68 23.49
N SER A 72 -10.59 -12.34 23.46
CA SER A 72 -10.06 -11.15 24.11
C SER A 72 -10.84 -9.92 23.62
N PRO A 73 -11.24 -8.98 24.49
CA PRO A 73 -11.74 -7.69 24.03
C PRO A 73 -10.62 -7.00 23.28
N HIS A 74 -10.68 -7.04 21.95
CA HIS A 74 -9.79 -6.30 21.08
C HIS A 74 -10.01 -4.81 21.36
N LEU A 75 -9.16 -4.23 22.20
CA LEU A 75 -8.89 -2.80 22.14
C LEU A 75 -8.41 -2.54 20.72
N GLY A 76 -9.25 -1.88 19.93
CA GLY A 76 -8.88 -1.41 18.60
C GLY A 76 -7.63 -0.53 18.68
N PRO A 77 -6.94 -0.32 17.53
CA PRO A 77 -5.78 0.54 17.46
C PRO A 77 -6.09 1.88 18.14
N ARG A 78 -5.30 2.22 19.18
CA ARG A 78 -5.37 3.51 19.85
C ARG A 78 -5.26 4.58 18.75
N PRO A 79 -6.18 5.56 18.67
CA PRO A 79 -6.03 6.66 17.72
C PRO A 79 -4.72 7.34 18.04
N THR A 80 -3.71 7.13 17.20
CA THR A 80 -2.45 7.85 17.29
C THR A 80 -2.82 9.31 17.07
N PRO A 81 -2.52 10.21 18.03
CA PRO A 81 -2.79 11.62 17.84
C PRO A 81 -2.11 12.01 16.54
N ALA A 82 -2.89 12.54 15.60
CA ALA A 82 -2.40 13.01 14.32
C ALA A 82 -1.34 14.09 14.60
N LYS A 83 -0.07 13.69 14.71
CA LYS A 83 1.04 14.63 14.63
C LYS A 83 0.92 15.22 13.24
N GLY A 84 0.51 16.48 13.20
CA GLY A 84 0.30 17.20 11.96
C GLY A 84 1.52 17.06 11.06
N PHE A 85 1.28 16.96 9.76
CA PHE A 85 2.28 16.84 8.69
C PHE A 85 3.52 17.73 8.92
N PHE A 86 3.31 18.91 9.49
CA PHE A 86 4.34 19.89 9.85
C PHE A 86 5.30 19.46 10.98
N ALA A 87 4.86 18.65 11.95
CA ALA A 87 5.73 18.13 13.01
C ALA A 87 6.73 17.07 12.50
N GLY A 88 6.41 16.38 11.39
CA GLY A 88 7.34 15.48 10.71
C GLY A 88 8.25 16.19 9.69
N LEU A 89 7.86 17.37 9.20
CA LEU A 89 8.66 18.19 8.28
C LEU A 89 9.87 18.85 8.96
N PHE A 90 9.81 19.09 10.28
CA PHE A 90 10.91 19.65 11.08
C PHE A 90 11.62 18.59 11.95
N ASP A 91 11.54 17.31 11.58
CA ASP A 91 12.34 16.25 12.21
C ASP A 91 13.75 16.22 11.58
N PHE A 92 14.65 17.05 12.12
CA PHE A 92 16.07 17.07 11.74
C PHE A 92 16.84 15.80 12.19
N GLY A 93 16.14 14.77 12.69
CA GLY A 93 16.71 13.57 13.30
C GLY A 93 16.84 12.34 12.38
N PHE A 94 16.35 12.33 11.13
CA PHE A 94 16.50 11.22 10.18
C PHE A 94 16.15 9.80 10.71
N THR A 95 15.28 9.67 11.72
CA THR A 95 14.98 8.35 12.33
C THR A 95 13.71 7.69 11.78
N THR A 96 12.87 8.43 11.07
CA THR A 96 11.65 7.90 10.44
C THR A 96 11.79 7.95 8.93
N PHE A 97 11.42 6.89 8.20
CA PHE A 97 11.37 6.77 6.73
C PHE A 97 10.36 7.75 6.08
N VAL A 98 10.56 9.05 6.30
CA VAL A 98 9.75 10.17 5.81
C VAL A 98 10.25 10.62 4.43
N THR A 99 11.46 10.22 4.05
CA THR A 99 12.16 10.69 2.86
C THR A 99 11.45 10.43 1.53
N PRO A 100 10.84 9.25 1.26
CA PRO A 100 10.13 9.02 -0.01
C PRO A 100 8.92 9.93 -0.21
N LYS A 101 8.22 10.27 0.88
CA LYS A 101 7.05 11.18 0.85
C LYS A 101 7.49 12.64 0.73
N VAL A 102 8.59 13.03 1.38
CA VAL A 102 9.11 14.41 1.33
C VAL A 102 9.65 14.76 -0.05
N ILE A 103 10.28 13.85 -0.79
CA ILE A 103 10.82 14.15 -2.13
C ILE A 103 9.73 14.64 -3.09
N LYS A 104 8.54 14.01 -3.07
CA LYS A 104 7.40 14.45 -3.92
C LYS A 104 6.97 15.88 -3.56
N PHE A 105 6.86 16.18 -2.27
CA PHE A 105 6.51 17.51 -1.79
C PHE A 105 7.59 18.55 -2.13
N ALA A 106 8.86 18.22 -1.87
CA ALA A 106 10.01 19.08 -2.16
C ALA A 106 10.12 19.43 -3.65
N TYR A 107 9.86 18.47 -4.54
CA TYR A 107 9.84 18.72 -5.99
C TYR A 107 8.78 19.78 -6.37
N VAL A 108 7.56 19.67 -5.82
CA VAL A 108 6.49 20.64 -6.07
C VAL A 108 6.89 22.02 -5.53
N VAL A 109 7.40 22.08 -4.30
CA VAL A 109 7.84 23.33 -3.67
C VAL A 109 8.95 24.00 -4.49
N ILE A 110 10.01 23.27 -4.87
CA ILE A 110 11.12 23.83 -5.65
C ILE A 110 10.67 24.27 -7.04
N THR A 111 9.77 23.53 -7.69
CA THR A 111 9.20 23.94 -8.98
C THR A 111 8.49 25.27 -8.87
N ILE A 112 7.66 25.45 -7.84
CA ILE A 112 6.98 26.71 -7.55
C ILE A 112 8.00 27.82 -7.25
N LEU A 113 9.00 27.56 -6.40
CA LEU A 113 10.02 28.53 -6.04
C LEU A 113 10.83 29.00 -7.25
N ILE A 114 11.18 28.11 -8.18
CA ILE A 114 11.88 28.46 -9.42
C ILE A 114 10.98 29.35 -10.29
N GLY A 115 9.70 29.00 -10.45
CA GLY A 115 8.75 29.81 -11.20
C GLY A 115 8.57 31.21 -10.62
N VAL A 116 8.39 31.31 -9.30
CA VAL A 116 8.30 32.59 -8.59
C VAL A 116 9.60 33.39 -8.70
N SER A 117 10.75 32.74 -8.51
CA SER A 117 12.07 33.38 -8.64
C SER A 117 12.26 33.96 -10.03
N TRP A 118 11.83 33.25 -11.08
CA TRP A 118 11.88 33.75 -12.45
C TRP A 118 10.99 34.98 -12.64
N ILE A 119 9.75 34.96 -12.15
CA ILE A 119 8.85 36.13 -12.22
C ILE A 119 9.45 37.34 -11.51
N VAL A 120 9.98 37.14 -10.29
CA VAL A 120 10.66 38.20 -9.53
C VAL A 120 11.85 38.75 -10.33
N PHE A 121 12.67 37.88 -10.94
CA PHE A 121 13.80 38.31 -11.77
C PHE A 121 13.37 39.15 -12.96
N VAL A 122 12.26 38.78 -13.62
CA VAL A 122 11.70 39.54 -14.74
C VAL A 122 11.23 40.91 -14.28
N VAL A 123 10.46 40.99 -13.19
CA VAL A 123 9.95 42.27 -12.64
C VAL A 123 11.10 43.18 -12.22
N SER A 124 12.07 42.67 -11.46
CA SER A 124 13.26 43.42 -11.07
C SER A 124 14.08 43.87 -12.28
N GLY A 125 14.21 43.01 -13.30
CA GLY A 125 14.90 43.35 -14.54
C GLY A 125 14.26 44.54 -15.26
N PHE A 126 12.93 44.62 -15.33
CA PHE A 126 12.22 45.76 -15.91
C PHE A 126 12.31 47.04 -15.08
N HIS A 127 12.47 46.94 -13.76
CA HIS A 127 12.69 48.08 -12.88
C HIS A 127 14.04 48.76 -13.17
N ASP A 128 15.08 47.97 -13.43
CA ASP A 128 16.42 48.50 -13.70
C ASP A 128 16.59 48.97 -15.14
N SER A 129 16.16 48.16 -16.12
CA SER A 129 16.15 48.58 -17.52
C SER A 129 15.24 47.71 -18.39
N ARG A 130 14.66 48.33 -19.42
CA ARG A 130 13.83 47.62 -20.41
C ARG A 130 14.60 46.48 -21.11
N GLY A 131 15.91 46.63 -21.33
CA GLY A 131 16.74 45.60 -21.97
C GLY A 131 16.95 44.37 -21.09
N LEU A 132 17.25 44.55 -19.80
CA LEU A 132 17.42 43.44 -18.85
C LEU A 132 16.12 42.66 -18.66
N GLY A 133 14.97 43.36 -18.57
CA GLY A 133 13.66 42.71 -18.49
C GLY A 133 13.36 41.81 -19.70
N ILE A 134 13.62 42.30 -20.92
CA ILE A 134 13.42 41.51 -22.16
C ILE A 134 14.37 40.29 -22.19
N LEU A 135 15.63 40.48 -21.81
CA LEU A 135 16.59 39.38 -21.75
C LEU A 135 16.15 38.30 -20.76
N ALA A 136 15.70 38.70 -19.57
CA ALA A 136 15.17 37.79 -18.55
C ALA A 136 13.89 37.06 -18.99
N LEU A 137 13.05 37.69 -19.81
CA LEU A 137 11.81 37.08 -20.31
C LEU A 137 12.10 36.04 -21.41
N VAL A 138 13.09 36.30 -22.27
CA VAL A 138 13.46 35.40 -23.38
C VAL A 138 14.35 34.25 -22.92
N PHE A 139 15.41 34.53 -22.15
CA PHE A 139 16.37 33.53 -21.69
C PHE A 139 16.01 32.91 -20.34
N GLY A 140 15.20 33.59 -19.53
CA GLY A 140 14.80 33.08 -18.22
C GLY A 140 14.06 31.74 -18.25
N PRO A 141 13.12 31.46 -19.18
CA PRO A 141 12.53 30.14 -19.32
C PRO A 141 13.57 29.04 -19.59
N LEU A 142 14.58 29.32 -20.40
CA LEU A 142 15.64 28.35 -20.72
C LEU A 142 16.50 28.05 -19.48
N VAL A 143 16.85 29.10 -18.71
CA VAL A 143 17.59 28.96 -17.45
C VAL A 143 16.75 28.25 -16.39
N ALA A 144 15.47 28.61 -16.23
CA ALA A 144 14.56 27.96 -15.30
C ALA A 144 14.35 26.47 -15.65
N LEU A 145 14.20 26.15 -16.93
CA LEU A 145 14.12 24.77 -17.41
C LEU A 145 15.40 23.98 -17.10
N LEU A 146 16.57 24.57 -17.33
CA LEU A 146 17.86 23.95 -16.99
C LEU A 146 17.94 23.64 -15.49
N TRP A 147 17.56 24.60 -14.64
CA TRP A 147 17.48 24.39 -13.19
C TRP A 147 16.49 23.28 -12.82
N LEU A 148 15.30 23.23 -13.43
CA LEU A 148 14.34 22.15 -13.21
C LEU A 148 14.89 20.79 -13.60
N ILE A 149 15.64 20.69 -14.72
CA ILE A 149 16.30 19.45 -15.14
C ILE A 149 17.34 19.02 -14.11
N VAL A 150 18.19 19.95 -13.65
CA VAL A 150 19.20 19.65 -12.62
C VAL A 150 18.53 19.13 -11.35
N TYR A 151 17.55 19.84 -10.80
CA TYR A 151 16.83 19.39 -9.60
C TYR A 151 16.09 18.07 -9.83
N ARG A 152 15.57 17.83 -11.04
CA ARG A 152 14.92 16.56 -11.37
C ARG A 152 15.90 15.39 -11.25
N ILE A 153 17.06 15.52 -11.87
CA ILE A 153 18.13 14.52 -11.83
C ILE A 153 18.61 14.33 -10.39
N THR A 154 18.79 15.42 -9.64
CA THR A 154 19.20 15.33 -8.22
C THR A 154 18.16 14.56 -7.39
N PHE A 155 16.87 14.86 -7.52
CA PHE A 155 15.83 14.13 -6.78
C PHE A 155 15.72 12.67 -7.17
N GLU A 156 15.91 12.37 -8.46
CA GLU A 156 15.94 11.00 -8.94
C GLU A 156 17.12 10.23 -8.35
N LEU A 157 18.32 10.81 -8.36
CA LEU A 157 19.50 10.23 -7.73
C LEU A 157 19.30 10.00 -6.23
N VAL A 158 18.78 11.00 -5.52
CA VAL A 158 18.48 10.91 -4.09
C VAL A 158 17.47 9.80 -3.80
N MET A 159 16.41 9.68 -4.62
CA MET A 159 15.41 8.61 -4.48
C MET A 159 16.01 7.23 -4.73
N VAL A 160 16.86 7.08 -5.74
CA VAL A 160 17.54 5.81 -6.05
C VAL A 160 18.41 5.37 -4.88
N ILE A 161 19.18 6.29 -4.28
CA ILE A 161 20.02 5.99 -3.10
C ILE A 161 19.15 5.49 -1.94
N PHE A 162 18.05 6.17 -1.63
CA PHE A 162 17.16 5.74 -0.55
C PHE A 162 16.46 4.40 -0.83
N ARG A 163 16.10 4.13 -2.09
CA ARG A 163 15.48 2.87 -2.49
C ARG A 163 16.45 1.69 -2.29
N ILE A 164 17.72 1.87 -2.63
CA ILE A 164 18.74 0.83 -2.37
C ILE A 164 18.89 0.58 -0.86
N GLY A 165 18.87 1.65 -0.04
CA GLY A 165 18.91 1.52 1.41
C GLY A 165 17.73 0.74 1.98
N SER A 166 16.51 0.96 1.48
CA SER A 166 15.33 0.18 1.90
C SER A 166 15.40 -1.28 1.46
N ASP A 167 15.91 -1.55 0.26
CA ASP A 167 16.00 -2.90 -0.29
C ASP A 167 17.05 -3.74 0.47
N ALA A 168 18.13 -3.12 0.98
CA ALA A 168 19.15 -3.78 1.79
C ALA A 168 18.63 -4.24 3.17
N HIS A 169 17.73 -3.48 3.80
CA HIS A 169 17.12 -3.87 5.08
C HIS A 169 16.23 -5.12 4.95
N ALA A 170 15.50 -5.27 3.84
CA ALA A 170 14.63 -6.40 3.60
C ALA A 170 15.38 -7.73 3.40
N ILE A 171 16.62 -7.69 2.89
CA ILE A 171 17.46 -8.89 2.71
C ILE A 171 17.99 -9.38 4.05
N ARG A 172 18.39 -8.47 4.94
CA ARG A 172 18.94 -8.81 6.26
C ARG A 172 17.91 -9.48 7.17
N GLU A 173 16.66 -9.02 7.11
CA GLU A 173 15.57 -9.60 7.90
C GLU A 173 15.20 -11.02 7.43
N ARG A 174 15.43 -11.33 6.16
CA ARG A 174 15.28 -12.70 5.62
C ARG A 174 16.43 -13.61 6.06
N SER A 175 17.68 -13.12 6.06
CA SER A 175 18.83 -13.93 6.48
C SER A 175 18.84 -14.26 7.97
N ASP A 176 18.16 -13.47 8.82
CA ASP A 176 18.04 -13.75 10.25
C ASP A 176 16.96 -14.83 10.55
N LEU A 177 16.17 -15.24 9.54
CA LEU A 177 15.11 -16.26 9.66
C LEU A 177 15.53 -17.65 9.15
N GLU A 178 16.70 -17.77 8.53
CA GLU A 178 17.28 -19.03 7.99
C GLU A 178 18.39 -19.55 8.91
#